data_AF-A0A1Q7QFF1-F1
#
_entry.id   AF-A0A1Q7QFF1-F1
#
_cell.length_a   1.000
_cell.length_b   1.000
_cell.length_c   1.000
_cell.angle_alpha   90.00
_cell.angle_beta   90.00
_cell.angle_gamma   90.00
#
_symmetry.space_group_name_H-M   'P 1'
#
loop_
_entity.id
_entity.type
_entity.pdbx_description
1 polymer ?
#
loop_
_entity_poly.entity_id
_entity_poly.type
_entity_poly.pdbx_seq_one_letter_code
_entity_poly.pdbx_strand_id
1 'polypeptide(L)'
;MYLFMAVAYVLGGALLGAGLYLVRRDDFPSWWQDWMLWPLVRVTPRVTHLQGWAAVALGTSILALGFTPVVPEVIGGVLVLLALLAYPAGVALFGYSTYLSRRATS
;
A
#
# COMPACT_ATOMS: atom_id res chain seq x y z
N MET A 1 8.86 -2.38 -22.11
CA MET A 1 9.67 -2.50 -20.88
C MET A 1 9.72 -1.17 -20.12
N TYR A 2 10.21 -0.08 -20.71
CA TYR A 2 10.30 1.23 -20.03
C TYR A 2 8.94 1.81 -19.57
N LEU A 3 7.88 1.65 -20.35
CA LEU A 3 6.53 2.07 -19.94
C LEU A 3 6.07 1.35 -18.66
N PHE A 4 6.32 0.05 -18.56
CA PHE A 4 5.96 -0.75 -17.39
C PHE A 4 6.72 -0.29 -16.14
N MET A 5 8.02 -0.01 -16.27
CA MET A 5 8.83 0.59 -15.20
C MET A 5 8.31 1.97 -14.78
N ALA A 6 8.00 2.84 -15.75
CA ALA A 6 7.47 4.16 -15.45
C ALA A 6 6.15 4.07 -14.67
N VAL A 7 5.23 3.19 -15.11
CA VAL A 7 3.98 2.93 -14.39
C VAL A 7 4.24 2.37 -13.00
N ALA A 8 5.16 1.42 -12.85
CA ALA A 8 5.51 0.84 -11.54
C ALA A 8 6.11 1.90 -10.59
N TYR A 9 6.98 2.78 -11.07
CA TYR A 9 7.58 3.83 -10.24
C TYR A 9 6.56 4.88 -9.82
N VAL A 10 5.69 5.30 -10.74
CA VAL A 10 4.64 6.27 -10.44
C VAL A 10 3.62 5.67 -9.47
N LEU A 11 3.10 4.47 -9.75
CA LEU A 11 2.12 3.83 -8.88
C LEU A 11 2.72 3.43 -7.52
N GLY A 12 3.87 2.78 -7.53
CA GLY A 12 4.55 2.36 -6.31
C GLY A 12 4.98 3.55 -5.45
N GLY A 13 5.51 4.60 -6.06
CA GLY A 13 5.86 5.85 -5.38
C GLY A 13 4.63 6.58 -4.82
N ALA A 14 3.56 6.68 -5.61
CA ALA A 14 2.31 7.27 -5.15
C ALA A 14 1.70 6.49 -3.97
N LEU A 15 1.66 5.15 -4.04
CA LEU A 15 1.18 4.29 -2.96
C LEU A 15 2.04 4.39 -1.70
N LEU A 16 3.36 4.39 -1.85
CA LEU A 16 4.28 4.53 -0.73
C LEU A 16 4.13 5.90 -0.06
N GLY A 17 4.08 6.97 -0.85
CA GLY A 17 3.87 8.34 -0.36
C GLY A 17 2.52 8.50 0.32
N ALA A 18 1.45 8.00 -0.30
CA ALA A 18 0.11 7.93 0.27
C ALA A 18 0.08 7.18 1.61
N GLY A 19 0.71 6.00 1.65
CA GLY A 19 0.78 5.17 2.84
C GLY A 19 1.52 5.86 3.98
N LEU A 20 2.69 6.43 3.71
CA LEU A 20 3.48 7.18 4.70
C LEU A 20 2.73 8.42 5.20
N TYR A 21 1.97 9.09 4.33
CA TYR A 21 1.12 10.21 4.70
C TYR A 21 0.01 9.75 5.67
N LEU A 22 -0.68 8.65 5.36
CA LEU A 22 -1.75 8.09 6.20
C LEU A 22 -1.23 7.53 7.52
N VAL A 23 -0.04 6.93 7.58
CA VAL A 23 0.54 6.46 8.85
C VAL A 23 0.84 7.63 9.80
N ARG A 24 1.11 8.83 9.27
CA ARG A 24 1.32 10.04 10.07
C ARG A 24 0.05 10.83 10.40
N ARG A 25 -1.10 10.41 9.86
CA ARG A 25 -2.37 11.13 10.00
C ARG A 25 -3.40 10.20 10.63
N ASP A 26 -4.21 10.74 11.52
CA ASP A 26 -5.28 9.94 12.14
C ASP A 26 -6.52 9.83 11.24
N ASP A 27 -6.65 10.71 10.25
CA ASP A 27 -7.81 10.78 9.36
C ASP A 27 -7.45 10.78 7.86
N PHE A 28 -8.38 10.30 7.05
CA PHE A 28 -8.31 10.39 5.59
C PHE A 28 -8.64 11.81 5.11
N PRO A 29 -7.95 12.32 4.08
CA PRO A 29 -8.36 13.55 3.38
C PRO A 29 -9.81 13.42 2.89
N SER A 30 -10.61 14.48 3.03
CA SER A 30 -12.03 14.47 2.65
C SER A 30 -12.27 14.04 1.19
N TRP A 31 -11.45 14.50 0.26
CA TRP A 31 -11.52 14.12 -1.16
C TRP A 31 -11.13 12.67 -1.46
N TRP A 32 -10.43 11.99 -0.54
CA TRP A 32 -10.18 10.54 -0.62
C TRP A 32 -11.31 9.72 -0.03
N GLN A 33 -12.11 10.31 0.86
CA GLN A 33 -13.23 9.61 1.47
C GLN A 33 -14.24 9.16 0.41
N ASP A 34 -14.50 10.00 -0.60
CA ASP A 34 -15.51 9.73 -1.62
C ASP A 34 -15.12 8.63 -2.62
N TRP A 35 -13.82 8.51 -2.94
CA TRP A 35 -13.33 7.55 -3.95
C TRP A 35 -12.75 6.26 -3.37
N MET A 36 -12.04 6.35 -2.24
CA MET A 36 -11.25 5.24 -1.72
C MET A 36 -11.95 4.44 -0.61
N LEU A 37 -13.03 4.99 -0.02
CA LEU A 37 -13.77 4.33 1.05
C LEU A 37 -14.93 3.46 0.59
N TRP A 38 -15.13 3.21 -0.70
CA TRP A 38 -16.21 2.30 -1.12
C TRP A 38 -16.23 0.93 -0.37
N PRO A 39 -15.07 0.32 0.02
CA PRO A 39 -15.09 -0.86 0.88
C PRO A 39 -15.24 -0.58 2.39
N LEU A 40 -14.97 0.65 2.85
CA LEU A 40 -14.84 1.08 4.24
C LEU A 40 -16.11 1.82 4.72
N VAL A 41 -16.81 1.27 5.70
CA VAL A 41 -18.08 1.82 6.22
C VAL A 41 -17.84 2.84 7.34
N ARG A 42 -16.84 2.59 8.19
CA ARG A 42 -16.46 3.48 9.30
C ARG A 42 -14.95 3.64 9.34
N VAL A 43 -14.50 4.89 9.30
CA VAL A 43 -13.08 5.24 9.29
C VAL A 43 -12.69 5.67 10.69
N THR A 44 -11.98 4.79 11.40
CA THR A 44 -11.38 5.11 12.70
C THR A 44 -9.88 5.31 12.53
N PRO A 45 -9.18 6.00 13.46
CA PRO A 45 -7.74 6.22 13.35
C PRO A 45 -6.94 4.92 13.16
N ARG A 46 -7.37 3.85 13.81
CA ARG A 46 -6.78 2.51 13.65
C ARG A 46 -6.93 1.98 12.23
N VAL A 47 -8.10 2.15 11.61
CA VAL A 47 -8.35 1.73 10.22
C VAL A 47 -7.53 2.58 9.26
N THR A 48 -7.40 3.89 9.50
CA THR A 48 -6.53 4.80 8.73
C THR A 48 -5.08 4.35 8.75
N HIS A 49 -4.54 4.05 9.94
CA HIS A 49 -3.16 3.58 10.07
C HIS A 49 -2.94 2.24 9.38
N LEU A 50 -3.87 1.28 9.52
CA LEU A 50 -3.77 -0.02 8.85
C LEU A 50 -3.82 0.10 7.32
N GLN A 51 -4.67 0.98 6.79
CA GLN A 51 -4.71 1.29 5.36
C GLN A 51 -3.42 1.99 4.89
N GLY A 52 -2.87 2.88 5.72
CA GLY A 52 -1.56 3.49 5.47
C GLY A 52 -0.46 2.44 5.37
N TRP A 53 -0.38 1.51 6.33
CA TRP A 53 0.58 0.40 6.28
C TRP A 53 0.36 -0.54 5.11
N ALA A 54 -0.90 -0.81 4.74
CA ALA A 54 -1.23 -1.59 3.55
C ALA A 54 -0.67 -0.91 2.29
N ALA A 55 -0.89 0.40 2.13
CA ALA A 55 -0.38 1.17 1.01
C ALA A 55 1.16 1.24 0.97
N VAL A 56 1.82 1.38 2.13
CA VAL A 56 3.29 1.29 2.23
C VAL A 56 3.79 -0.07 1.76
N ALA A 57 3.18 -1.16 2.23
CA ALA A 57 3.59 -2.51 1.87
C ALA A 57 3.39 -2.80 0.38
N LEU A 58 2.24 -2.42 -0.18
CA LEU A 58 1.95 -2.56 -1.62
C LEU A 58 2.88 -1.68 -2.47
N GLY A 59 3.07 -0.41 -2.09
CA GLY A 59 3.97 0.50 -2.78
C GLY A 59 5.41 -0.01 -2.78
N THR A 60 5.88 -0.53 -1.64
CA THR A 60 7.21 -1.16 -1.51
C THR A 60 7.34 -2.37 -2.42
N SER A 61 6.33 -3.25 -2.47
CA SER A 61 6.34 -4.43 -3.33
C SER A 61 6.45 -4.07 -4.82
N ILE A 62 5.62 -3.10 -5.26
CA ILE A 62 5.63 -2.61 -6.65
C ILE A 62 6.98 -1.99 -7.01
N LEU A 63 7.53 -1.14 -6.15
CA LEU A 63 8.83 -0.51 -6.38
C LEU A 63 9.94 -1.55 -6.42
N ALA A 64 9.95 -2.51 -5.49
CA ALA A 64 10.95 -3.57 -5.45
C ALA A 64 10.97 -4.36 -6.77
N LEU A 65 9.80 -4.79 -7.27
CA LEU A 65 9.70 -5.47 -8.57
C LEU A 65 10.09 -4.56 -9.75
N GLY A 66 9.74 -3.28 -9.70
CA GLY A 66 10.09 -2.30 -10.73
C GLY A 66 11.60 -2.02 -10.81
N PHE A 67 12.33 -2.14 -9.69
CA PHE A 67 13.78 -1.96 -9.65
C PHE A 67 14.58 -3.23 -9.96
N THR A 68 13.99 -4.43 -9.82
CA THR A 68 14.67 -5.70 -10.11
C THR A 68 15.43 -5.73 -11.45
N PRO A 69 14.93 -5.21 -12.58
CA PRO A 69 15.63 -5.32 -13.87
C PRO A 69 16.80 -4.35 -14.06
N VAL A 70 17.01 -3.38 -13.15
CA VAL A 70 18.07 -2.35 -13.26
C VAL A 70 19.18 -2.51 -12.22
N VAL A 71 19.06 -3.49 -11.32
CA VAL A 71 20.04 -3.75 -10.26
C VAL A 71 20.83 -5.04 -10.53
N PRO A 72 22.02 -5.21 -9.92
CA PRO A 72 22.75 -6.48 -9.93
C PRO A 72 21.90 -7.65 -9.43
N GLU A 73 22.15 -8.85 -9.95
CA GLU A 73 21.35 -10.06 -9.71
C GLU A 73 21.09 -10.37 -8.22
N VAL A 74 22.13 -10.27 -7.39
CA VAL A 74 22.01 -10.50 -5.93
C VAL A 74 21.02 -9.53 -5.29
N ILE A 75 21.09 -8.24 -5.67
CA ILE A 75 20.18 -7.20 -5.16
C ILE A 75 18.78 -7.45 -5.72
N GLY A 76 18.67 -7.81 -7.00
CA GLY A 76 17.40 -8.18 -7.62
C GLY A 76 16.70 -9.33 -6.90
N GLY A 77 17.44 -10.38 -6.52
CA GLY A 77 16.93 -11.49 -5.72
C GLY A 77 16.37 -11.02 -4.36
N VAL A 78 17.09 -10.14 -3.66
CA VAL A 78 16.61 -9.53 -2.40
C VAL A 78 15.33 -8.71 -2.61
N LEU A 79 15.27 -7.90 -3.67
CA LEU A 79 14.08 -7.12 -4.00
C LEU A 79 12.86 -8.00 -4.29
N VAL A 80 13.05 -9.12 -4.99
CA VAL A 80 11.97 -10.09 -5.23
C VAL A 80 11.47 -10.70 -3.92
N LEU A 81 12.38 -11.09 -3.01
CA LEU A 81 11.99 -11.59 -1.69
C LEU A 81 11.22 -10.54 -0.88
N LEU A 82 11.68 -9.29 -0.90
CA LEU A 82 10.97 -8.17 -0.27
C LEU A 82 9.58 -7.99 -0.87
N ALA A 83 9.45 -8.04 -2.19
CA ALA A 83 8.16 -7.94 -2.86
C ALA A 83 7.20 -9.07 -2.48
N LEU A 84 7.71 -10.31 -2.39
CA LEU A 84 6.95 -11.49 -1.99
C LEU A 84 6.47 -11.45 -0.54
N LEU A 85 7.17 -10.74 0.34
CA LEU A 85 6.75 -10.55 1.73
C LEU A 85 5.80 -9.33 1.87
N ALA A 86 6.12 -8.23 1.20
CA ALA A 86 5.39 -6.99 1.32
C ALA A 86 4.00 -7.07 0.66
N TYR A 87 3.86 -7.77 -0.47
CA TYR A 87 2.57 -7.95 -1.13
C TYR A 87 1.51 -8.64 -0.23
N PRO A 88 1.74 -9.86 0.29
CA PRO A 88 0.74 -10.52 1.14
C PRO A 88 0.51 -9.77 2.45
N ALA A 89 1.54 -9.13 3.02
CA ALA A 89 1.37 -8.27 4.19
C ALA A 89 0.42 -7.10 3.89
N GLY A 90 0.60 -6.42 2.77
CA GLY A 90 -0.27 -5.34 2.32
C GLY A 90 -1.71 -5.80 2.08
N VAL A 91 -1.90 -6.94 1.39
CA VAL A 91 -3.22 -7.54 1.16
C VAL A 91 -3.90 -7.92 2.48
N ALA A 92 -3.17 -8.52 3.42
CA ALA A 92 -3.71 -8.90 4.73
C ALA A 92 -4.14 -7.67 5.54
N LEU A 93 -3.31 -6.62 5.58
CA LEU A 93 -3.64 -5.36 6.26
C LEU A 93 -4.86 -4.68 5.63
N PHE A 94 -4.95 -4.67 4.30
CA PHE A 94 -6.10 -4.13 3.58
C PHE A 94 -7.38 -4.91 3.90
N GLY A 95 -7.33 -6.24 3.85
CA GLY A 95 -8.47 -7.09 4.19
C GLY A 95 -8.90 -6.94 5.65
N TYR A 96 -7.94 -6.92 6.57
CA TYR A 96 -8.20 -6.78 8.01
C TYR A 96 -8.79 -5.41 8.37
N SER A 97 -8.26 -4.32 7.80
CA SER A 97 -8.79 -2.98 8.01
C SER A 97 -10.22 -2.83 7.46
N THR A 98 -10.51 -3.43 6.31
CA THR A 98 -11.86 -3.46 5.71
C THR A 98 -12.83 -4.24 6.60
N TYR A 99 -12.39 -5.39 7.12
CA TYR A 99 -13.17 -6.19 8.05
C TYR A 99 -13.47 -5.43 9.37
N LEU A 100 -12.47 -4.77 9.97
CA LEU A 100 -12.66 -3.95 11.18
C LEU A 100 -13.62 -2.79 10.93
N SER A 101 -13.49 -2.12 9.79
CA SER A 101 -14.36 -1.00 9.41
C SER A 101 -15.84 -1.39 9.36
N ARG A 102 -16.15 -2.61 8.91
CA ARG A 102 -17.53 -3.14 8.84
C ARG A 102 -18.07 -3.66 10.16
N ARG A 103 -17.20 -4.05 11.11
CA ARG A 103 -17.60 -4.58 12.42
C ARG A 103 -17.70 -3.55 13.53
N ALA A 104 -17.20 -2.34 13.33
CA ALA A 104 -17.39 -1.22 14.27
C ALA A 104 -18.87 -0.72 14.37
N THR A 105 -19.81 -1.51 13.85
CA THR A 105 -21.26 -1.26 13.75
C THR A 105 -22.09 -2.17 14.66
N SER A 106 -21.48 -3.07 15.46
CA SER A 106 -22.19 -3.89 16.45
C SER A 106 -22.07 -3.32 17.87
#